data_AF-A0A8J3WRV3-F1
#
_entry.id   AF-A0A8J3WRV3-F1
#
_cell.length_a   1.000
_cell.length_b   1.000
_cell.length_c   1.000
_cell.angle_alpha   90.00
_cell.angle_beta   90.00
_cell.angle_gamma   90.00
#
_symmetry.space_group_name_H-M   'P 1'
#
loop_
_entity.id
_entity.type
_entity.pdbx_description
1 polymer ?
#
loop_
_entity_poly.entity_id
_entity_poly.type
_entity_poly.pdbx_seq_one_letter_code
_entity_poly.pdbx_strand_id
1 'polypeptide(L)'
;MSSIPCPGEPPAGSPSLNAALLLLTDSRLPAGGHGHSGGAEAAIAAGAVHDLPTLAAFLRGRLATSGLVAACLAAAACALATSAAGSGTAGGTAGEGRDRTAPDAAGLSEERPGGRAEPDVIDLGGEHPGGWAELDAEADARTASPAQREASRVQGRLLLRTARRIWPAPVLDELAEAVPHGAHHPVALGAAAGVTGCTPQEAALAAAYTAVTGPATAAVRLLGLDPVEVHRLLADLAPDLERIAATAACLPPIPAPPAAPVSPDPAAGSLPAAPPSPPHRPLPSSQDPAAGSLPAASASPEPPGGSPWAALPAHAAPALDLLAERHLRAGLRLFVS
;
A
#
# COMPACT_ATOMS: atom_id res chain seq x y z
N MET A 1 -15.95 48.38 11.89
CA MET A 1 -15.73 46.97 11.47
C MET A 1 -14.38 46.92 10.78
N SER A 2 -13.31 46.61 11.51
CA SER A 2 -11.98 46.46 10.93
C SER A 2 -11.87 45.10 10.27
N SER A 3 -11.67 45.07 8.95
CA SER A 3 -11.41 43.85 8.20
C SER A 3 -10.15 43.18 8.73
N ILE A 4 -10.27 41.91 9.10
CA ILE A 4 -9.12 41.04 9.39
C ILE A 4 -8.40 40.85 8.05
N PRO A 5 -7.14 41.25 7.90
CA PRO A 5 -6.40 40.98 6.67
C PRO A 5 -6.26 39.46 6.49
N CYS A 6 -6.54 38.95 5.28
CA CYS A 6 -6.20 37.58 4.92
C CYS A 6 -4.72 37.34 5.24
N PRO A 7 -4.36 36.22 5.89
CA PRO A 7 -2.97 35.85 6.02
C PRO A 7 -2.37 35.76 4.61
N GLY A 8 -1.25 36.45 4.41
CA GLY A 8 -0.50 36.41 3.16
C GLY A 8 -0.17 34.97 2.78
N GLU A 9 -0.03 34.75 1.48
CA GLU A 9 0.38 33.48 0.90
C GLU A 9 1.60 32.93 1.65
N PRO A 10 1.54 31.69 2.19
CA PRO A 10 2.63 31.13 2.96
C PRO A 10 3.90 31.07 2.08
N PRO A 11 5.10 31.29 2.65
CA PRO A 11 6.33 31.27 1.87
C PRO A 11 6.47 29.90 1.20
N ALA A 12 6.79 29.90 -0.10
CA ALA A 12 7.01 28.71 -0.90
C ALA A 12 7.98 27.76 -0.17
N GLY A 13 7.49 26.59 0.25
CA GLY A 13 8.27 25.59 0.99
C GLY A 13 7.88 25.37 2.46
N SER A 14 6.85 26.05 3.00
CA SER A 14 6.25 25.63 4.27
C SER A 14 5.43 24.35 4.04
N PRO A 15 5.56 23.29 4.86
CA PRO A 15 4.69 22.12 4.72
C PRO A 15 3.25 22.58 4.95
N SER A 16 2.46 22.61 3.88
CA SER A 16 1.02 22.83 3.99
C SER A 16 0.45 21.60 4.67
N LEU A 17 0.05 21.73 5.93
CA LEU A 17 -0.65 20.68 6.66
C LEU A 17 -1.91 20.29 5.89
N ASN A 18 -1.92 19.07 5.35
CA ASN A 18 -3.08 18.56 4.64
C ASN A 18 -4.09 17.96 5.63
N ALA A 19 -5.23 18.64 5.81
CA ALA A 19 -6.32 18.15 6.66
C ALA A 19 -6.84 16.76 6.23
N ALA A 20 -6.70 16.40 4.94
CA ALA A 20 -7.09 15.09 4.45
C ALA A 20 -6.24 13.97 5.04
N LEU A 21 -4.94 14.19 5.27
CA LEU A 21 -4.08 13.22 5.95
C LEU A 21 -4.60 12.90 7.36
N LEU A 22 -5.04 13.93 8.09
CA LEU A 22 -5.64 13.76 9.41
C LEU A 22 -6.95 12.97 9.34
N LEU A 23 -7.80 13.22 8.33
CA LEU A 23 -9.05 12.49 8.14
C LEU A 23 -8.83 11.02 7.73
N LEU A 24 -7.83 10.75 6.89
CA LEU A 24 -7.47 9.40 6.46
C LEU A 24 -6.89 8.56 7.59
N THR A 25 -6.20 9.19 8.53
CA THR A 25 -5.59 8.52 9.69
C THR A 25 -6.46 8.59 10.95
N ASP A 26 -7.62 9.24 10.88
CA ASP A 26 -8.55 9.37 12.01
C ASP A 26 -9.08 7.99 12.40
N SER A 27 -9.01 7.70 13.70
CA SER A 27 -9.52 6.45 14.26
C SER A 27 -11.01 6.16 13.94
N ARG A 28 -11.78 7.22 13.67
CA ARG A 28 -13.22 7.16 13.39
C ARG A 28 -13.54 6.88 11.92
N LEU A 29 -12.55 6.93 11.02
CA LEU A 29 -12.76 6.55 9.63
C LEU A 29 -13.23 5.09 9.59
N PRO A 30 -14.40 4.77 9.00
CA PRO A 30 -14.98 3.42 9.05
C PRO A 30 -14.31 2.45 8.05
N ALA A 31 -12.98 2.46 8.01
CA ALA A 31 -12.14 1.62 7.16
C ALA A 31 -11.66 0.32 7.86
N GLY A 32 -12.09 0.08 9.11
CA GLY A 32 -11.80 -1.16 9.83
C GLY A 32 -10.43 -1.23 10.53
N GLY A 33 -9.65 -0.15 10.55
CA GLY A 33 -8.28 -0.16 11.10
C GLY A 33 -8.14 -0.65 12.55
N HIS A 34 -9.15 -0.44 13.40
CA HIS A 34 -9.14 -0.81 14.83
C HIS A 34 -9.51 -2.28 15.09
N GLY A 35 -10.01 -2.98 14.06
CA GLY A 35 -10.36 -4.40 14.14
C GLY A 35 -9.17 -5.32 13.88
N HIS A 36 -8.05 -4.79 13.40
CA HIS A 36 -6.87 -5.57 13.04
C HIS A 36 -5.73 -5.38 14.03
N SER A 37 -5.15 -6.48 14.51
CA SER A 37 -4.00 -6.42 15.43
C SER A 37 -2.67 -6.20 14.71
N GLY A 38 -2.64 -6.30 13.38
CA GLY A 38 -1.40 -6.26 12.60
C GLY A 38 -0.37 -7.29 13.10
N GLY A 39 -0.83 -8.49 13.46
CA GLY A 39 0.02 -9.57 13.96
C GLY A 39 0.47 -9.44 15.42
N ALA A 40 0.10 -8.36 16.13
CA ALA A 40 0.44 -8.19 17.55
C ALA A 40 -0.18 -9.30 18.42
N GLU A 41 -1.43 -9.69 18.15
CA GLU A 41 -2.08 -10.75 18.93
C GLU A 41 -1.33 -12.08 18.81
N ALA A 42 -0.94 -12.45 17.59
CA ALA A 42 -0.15 -13.65 17.35
C ALA A 42 1.24 -13.56 17.98
N ALA A 43 1.90 -12.40 17.91
CA ALA A 43 3.20 -12.17 18.53
C ALA A 43 3.12 -12.29 20.06
N ILE A 44 2.04 -11.80 20.66
CA ILE A 44 1.76 -11.93 22.10
C ILE A 44 1.48 -13.38 22.48
N ALA A 45 0.62 -14.07 21.73
CA ALA A 45 0.33 -15.47 21.96
C ALA A 45 1.57 -16.37 21.84
N ALA A 46 2.53 -15.98 20.98
CA ALA A 46 3.82 -16.64 20.84
C ALA A 46 4.86 -16.25 21.90
N GLY A 47 4.55 -15.29 22.78
CA GLY A 47 5.48 -14.76 23.80
C GLY A 47 6.55 -13.82 23.25
N ALA A 48 6.54 -13.50 21.96
CA ALA A 48 7.52 -12.61 21.33
C ALA A 48 7.32 -11.13 21.73
N VAL A 49 6.08 -10.75 22.06
CA VAL A 49 5.72 -9.44 22.60
C VAL A 49 5.01 -9.65 23.93
N HIS A 50 5.55 -9.13 25.02
CA HIS A 50 5.02 -9.36 26.36
C HIS A 50 5.13 -8.13 27.28
N ASP A 51 5.84 -7.10 26.85
CA ASP A 51 6.03 -5.86 27.58
C ASP A 51 6.31 -4.68 26.64
N LEU A 52 6.53 -3.49 27.19
CA LEU A 52 6.79 -2.29 26.41
C LEU A 52 8.10 -2.35 25.59
N PRO A 53 9.25 -2.82 26.13
CA PRO A 53 10.47 -3.01 25.34
C PRO A 53 10.31 -3.96 24.15
N THR A 54 9.65 -5.11 24.34
CA THR A 54 9.43 -6.07 23.24
C THR A 54 8.43 -5.54 22.21
N LEU A 55 7.41 -4.78 22.63
CA LEU A 55 6.54 -4.06 21.71
C LEU A 55 7.34 -3.03 20.89
N ALA A 56 8.22 -2.27 21.51
CA ALA A 56 9.06 -1.29 20.81
C ALA A 56 9.94 -1.94 19.73
N ALA A 57 10.54 -3.09 20.03
CA ALA A 57 11.30 -3.86 19.05
C ALA A 57 10.41 -4.37 17.91
N PHE A 58 9.22 -4.89 18.24
CA PHE A 58 8.23 -5.36 17.26
C PHE A 58 7.79 -4.26 16.31
N LEU A 59 7.43 -3.07 16.83
CA LEU A 59 6.98 -1.94 16.02
C LEU A 59 8.09 -1.43 15.08
N ARG A 60 9.33 -1.31 15.57
CA ARG A 60 10.47 -0.92 14.72
C ARG A 60 10.75 -1.92 13.61
N GLY A 61 10.77 -3.22 13.95
CA GLY A 61 10.98 -4.28 12.96
C GLY A 61 9.87 -4.34 11.91
N ARG A 62 8.62 -4.20 12.35
CA ARG A 62 7.45 -4.13 11.46
C ARG A 62 7.50 -2.92 10.53
N LEU A 63 7.84 -1.76 11.09
CA LEU A 63 7.95 -0.50 10.35
C LEU A 63 9.06 -0.60 9.29
N ALA A 64 10.23 -1.15 9.63
CA ALA A 64 11.36 -1.32 8.71
C ALA A 64 11.15 -2.36 7.61
N THR A 65 10.14 -3.24 7.73
CA THR A 65 9.86 -4.32 6.77
C THR A 65 8.53 -4.11 6.08
N SER A 66 7.46 -4.73 6.57
CA SER A 66 6.11 -4.62 5.99
C SER A 66 5.58 -3.19 5.96
N GLY A 67 5.98 -2.34 6.92
CA GLY A 67 5.59 -0.93 6.97
C GLY A 67 6.20 -0.12 5.83
N LEU A 68 7.51 -0.32 5.54
CA LEU A 68 8.18 0.29 4.40
C LEU A 68 7.55 -0.14 3.07
N VAL A 69 7.26 -1.43 2.91
CA VAL A 69 6.59 -1.96 1.70
C VAL A 69 5.21 -1.30 1.52
N ALA A 70 4.40 -1.25 2.57
CA ALA A 70 3.09 -0.61 2.54
C ALA A 70 3.19 0.90 2.23
N ALA A 71 4.19 1.59 2.78
CA ALA A 71 4.45 2.99 2.52
C ALA A 71 4.81 3.27 1.04
N CYS A 72 5.65 2.41 0.45
CA CYS A 72 6.02 2.55 -0.97
C CYS A 72 4.84 2.27 -1.91
N LEU A 73 4.03 1.25 -1.62
CA LEU A 73 2.82 0.96 -2.38
C LEU A 73 1.78 2.08 -2.27
N ALA A 74 1.62 2.69 -1.09
CA ALA A 74 0.73 3.82 -0.90
C ALA A 74 1.22 5.08 -1.63
N ALA A 75 2.52 5.36 -1.62
CA ALA A 75 3.12 6.45 -2.39
C ALA A 75 2.88 6.26 -3.91
N ALA A 76 3.13 5.05 -4.41
CA ALA A 76 2.92 4.68 -5.80
C ALA A 76 1.44 4.85 -6.23
N ALA A 77 0.50 4.32 -5.45
CA ALA A 77 -0.93 4.47 -5.70
C ALA A 77 -1.39 5.93 -5.65
N CYS A 78 -0.82 6.73 -4.75
CA CYS A 78 -1.10 8.16 -4.69
C CYS A 78 -0.62 8.89 -5.96
N ALA A 79 0.60 8.61 -6.41
CA ALA A 79 1.14 9.18 -7.64
C ALA A 79 0.29 8.81 -8.86
N LEU A 80 -0.13 7.54 -8.94
CA LEU A 80 -1.00 7.03 -10.00
C LEU A 80 -2.36 7.76 -10.01
N ALA A 81 -2.99 7.92 -8.84
CA ALA A 81 -4.26 8.64 -8.72
C ALA A 81 -4.15 10.12 -9.11
N THR A 82 -3.06 10.80 -8.72
CA THR A 82 -2.84 12.21 -9.09
C THR A 82 -2.56 12.40 -10.58
N SER A 83 -1.91 11.43 -11.22
CA SER A 83 -1.58 11.48 -12.65
C SER A 83 -2.84 11.31 -13.52
N ALA A 84 -3.77 10.45 -13.10
CA ALA A 84 -5.06 10.26 -13.76
C ALA A 84 -5.94 11.53 -13.71
N ALA A 85 -5.84 12.33 -12.64
CA ALA A 85 -6.57 13.59 -12.53
C ALA A 85 -6.04 14.68 -13.49
N GLY A 86 -4.74 14.66 -13.81
CA GLY A 86 -4.10 15.65 -14.70
C GLY A 86 -4.34 15.42 -16.20
N SER A 87 -4.63 14.20 -16.63
CA SER A 87 -4.90 13.86 -18.04
C SER A 87 -6.32 14.23 -18.50
N GLY A 88 -7.25 14.47 -17.58
CA GLY A 88 -8.66 14.75 -17.85
C GLY A 88 -9.02 16.21 -18.20
N THR A 89 -8.07 17.16 -18.18
CA THR A 89 -8.37 18.61 -18.34
C THR A 89 -8.02 19.21 -19.71
N ALA A 90 -7.60 18.41 -20.70
CA ALA A 90 -7.39 18.90 -22.07
C ALA A 90 -8.54 18.50 -23.01
N GLY A 91 -9.74 19.08 -22.81
CA GLY A 91 -10.86 18.95 -23.74
C GLY A 91 -12.21 19.37 -23.16
N GLY A 92 -12.66 20.61 -23.42
CA GLY A 92 -14.05 21.03 -23.19
C GLY A 92 -15.03 20.16 -24.00
N THR A 93 -16.34 20.13 -23.75
CA THR A 93 -17.24 21.23 -23.37
C THR A 93 -18.52 20.70 -22.71
N ALA A 94 -19.21 21.60 -22.02
CA ALA A 94 -20.54 21.50 -21.41
C ALA A 94 -21.59 20.64 -22.14
N GLY A 95 -22.49 20.02 -21.37
CA GLY A 95 -23.74 19.48 -21.90
C GLY A 95 -24.55 18.66 -20.87
N GLU A 96 -25.63 19.28 -20.41
CA GLU A 96 -26.87 18.72 -19.85
C GLU A 96 -26.87 17.68 -18.71
N GLY A 97 -27.57 18.07 -17.66
CA GLY A 97 -27.98 17.21 -16.56
C GLY A 97 -28.88 16.04 -16.98
N ARG A 98 -28.80 14.98 -16.18
CA ARG A 98 -29.80 13.91 -16.21
C ARG A 98 -30.16 13.50 -14.79
N ASP A 99 -31.40 13.83 -14.49
CA ASP A 99 -32.26 13.31 -13.44
C ASP A 99 -32.07 11.80 -13.25
N ARG A 100 -31.77 11.38 -12.02
CA ARG A 100 -31.68 9.96 -11.64
C ARG A 100 -32.76 9.66 -10.62
N THR A 101 -33.93 9.33 -11.12
CA THR A 101 -34.97 8.59 -10.41
C THR A 101 -34.48 7.18 -10.07
N ALA A 102 -34.60 6.81 -8.80
CA ALA A 102 -34.51 5.42 -8.32
C ALA A 102 -35.57 4.53 -8.99
N PRO A 103 -35.40 3.20 -8.92
CA PRO A 103 -36.41 2.48 -8.15
C PRO A 103 -35.89 1.33 -7.27
N ASP A 104 -36.83 0.90 -6.44
CA ASP A 104 -36.81 -0.01 -5.31
C ASP A 104 -36.42 -1.47 -5.55
N ALA A 105 -36.15 -2.10 -4.40
CA ALA A 105 -35.90 -3.50 -4.15
C ALA A 105 -37.06 -4.45 -4.50
N ALA A 106 -36.72 -5.66 -4.92
CA ALA A 106 -37.25 -6.94 -4.41
C ALA A 106 -36.64 -8.13 -5.18
N GLY A 107 -36.23 -9.18 -4.48
CA GLY A 107 -35.88 -10.46 -5.11
C GLY A 107 -34.95 -11.34 -4.27
N LEU A 108 -35.49 -11.92 -3.19
CA LEU A 108 -34.86 -13.01 -2.46
C LEU A 108 -35.05 -14.32 -3.24
N SER A 109 -33.98 -15.09 -3.43
CA SER A 109 -34.03 -16.54 -3.69
C SER A 109 -32.81 -17.24 -3.08
N GLU A 110 -33.09 -18.28 -2.30
CA GLU A 110 -32.17 -19.13 -1.55
C GLU A 110 -31.31 -20.09 -2.39
N GLU A 111 -30.27 -20.60 -1.72
CA GLU A 111 -29.10 -21.38 -2.16
C GLU A 111 -29.35 -22.73 -2.85
N ARG A 112 -28.29 -23.28 -3.49
CA ARG A 112 -27.62 -24.53 -3.04
C ARG A 112 -26.26 -24.81 -3.71
N PRO A 113 -25.40 -25.67 -3.10
CA PRO A 113 -23.94 -25.65 -3.23
C PRO A 113 -23.38 -26.72 -4.19
N GLY A 114 -22.12 -26.53 -4.60
CA GLY A 114 -21.23 -27.62 -5.01
C GLY A 114 -20.50 -27.39 -6.33
N GLY A 115 -19.22 -27.05 -6.26
CA GLY A 115 -18.29 -27.08 -7.38
C GLY A 115 -16.97 -26.42 -7.01
N ARG A 116 -15.95 -27.22 -6.66
CA ARG A 116 -14.59 -26.73 -6.52
C ARG A 116 -14.10 -26.36 -7.92
N ALA A 117 -13.96 -25.07 -8.21
CA ALA A 117 -13.25 -24.61 -9.39
C ALA A 117 -11.74 -24.72 -9.12
N GLU A 118 -11.04 -25.39 -10.03
CA GLU A 118 -9.58 -25.38 -10.09
C GLU A 118 -9.07 -23.95 -10.32
N PRO A 119 -7.84 -23.61 -9.88
CA PRO A 119 -7.31 -22.27 -10.09
C PRO A 119 -6.96 -22.08 -11.56
N ASP A 120 -7.72 -21.22 -12.25
CA ASP A 120 -7.40 -20.75 -13.58
C ASP A 120 -6.07 -19.99 -13.58
N VAL A 121 -5.25 -20.32 -14.58
CA VAL A 121 -3.97 -19.69 -14.88
C VAL A 121 -4.21 -18.22 -15.20
N ILE A 122 -3.59 -17.31 -14.43
CA ILE A 122 -3.69 -15.86 -14.64
C ILE A 122 -3.00 -15.50 -15.95
N ASP A 123 -3.77 -14.97 -16.90
CA ASP A 123 -3.26 -14.31 -18.10
C ASP A 123 -2.48 -13.04 -17.70
N LEU A 124 -1.16 -13.03 -17.93
CA LEU A 124 -0.26 -11.91 -17.63
C LEU A 124 -0.10 -10.96 -18.84
N GLY A 125 -0.99 -11.00 -19.84
CA GLY A 125 -0.79 -10.35 -21.13
C GLY A 125 -1.67 -9.13 -21.46
N GLY A 126 -2.51 -8.64 -20.53
CA GLY A 126 -3.40 -7.51 -20.80
C GLY A 126 -2.85 -6.18 -20.30
N GLU A 127 -2.47 -5.26 -21.21
CA GLU A 127 -2.25 -3.85 -20.86
C GLU A 127 -3.56 -3.24 -20.33
N HIS A 128 -3.69 -3.17 -19.01
CA HIS A 128 -4.85 -2.56 -18.38
C HIS A 128 -4.68 -1.03 -18.32
N PRO A 129 -5.59 -0.24 -18.92
CA PRO A 129 -5.54 1.21 -18.80
C PRO A 129 -5.67 1.59 -17.32
N GLY A 130 -4.63 2.21 -16.77
CA GLY A 130 -4.64 2.76 -15.41
C GLY A 130 -3.67 2.14 -14.41
N GLY A 131 -2.89 1.10 -14.76
CA GLY A 131 -1.81 0.56 -13.91
C GLY A 131 -2.23 -0.06 -12.56
N TRP A 132 -3.52 0.02 -12.20
CA TRP A 132 -4.08 -0.43 -10.93
C TRP A 132 -3.96 -1.93 -10.71
N ALA A 133 -4.27 -2.74 -11.74
CA ALA A 133 -4.20 -4.19 -11.66
C ALA A 133 -2.75 -4.67 -11.45
N GLU A 134 -1.79 -4.06 -12.15
CA GLU A 134 -0.36 -4.36 -11.99
C GLU A 134 0.15 -3.96 -10.60
N LEU A 135 -0.17 -2.74 -10.15
CA LEU A 135 0.23 -2.28 -8.82
C LEU A 135 -0.37 -3.14 -7.69
N ASP A 136 -1.61 -3.59 -7.84
CA ASP A 136 -2.23 -4.50 -6.87
C ASP A 136 -1.60 -5.91 -6.91
N ALA A 137 -1.26 -6.42 -8.09
CA ALA A 137 -0.54 -7.68 -8.23
C ALA A 137 0.86 -7.61 -7.57
N GLU A 138 1.52 -6.46 -7.66
CA GLU A 138 2.82 -6.20 -7.02
C GLU A 138 2.69 -6.09 -5.50
N ALA A 139 1.56 -5.58 -5.00
CA ALA A 139 1.22 -5.62 -3.57
C ALA A 139 0.95 -7.05 -3.09
N ASP A 140 0.26 -7.86 -3.89
CA ASP A 140 -0.03 -9.27 -3.62
C ASP A 140 1.27 -10.08 -3.53
N ALA A 141 2.14 -9.93 -4.52
CA ALA A 141 3.45 -10.61 -4.59
C ALA A 141 4.38 -10.28 -3.42
N ARG A 142 4.31 -9.05 -2.88
CA ARG A 142 5.10 -8.61 -1.72
C ARG A 142 4.50 -9.00 -0.38
N THR A 143 3.28 -9.53 -0.37
CA THR A 143 2.60 -10.00 0.84
C THR A 143 2.63 -11.52 0.85
N ALA A 144 3.69 -12.12 1.40
CA ALA A 144 3.96 -13.55 1.25
C ALA A 144 2.91 -14.46 1.91
N SER A 145 2.41 -14.10 3.10
CA SER A 145 1.38 -14.87 3.81
C SER A 145 -0.01 -14.73 3.16
N PRO A 146 -0.67 -15.85 2.78
CA PRO A 146 -2.09 -15.85 2.40
C PRO A 146 -3.00 -15.17 3.43
N ALA A 147 -2.75 -15.38 4.72
CA ALA A 147 -3.50 -14.72 5.79
C ALA A 147 -3.41 -13.20 5.70
N GLN A 148 -2.20 -12.68 5.51
CA GLN A 148 -1.97 -11.24 5.40
C GLN A 148 -2.53 -10.65 4.11
N ARG A 149 -2.52 -11.42 3.00
CA ARG A 149 -3.17 -11.01 1.76
C ARG A 149 -4.66 -10.83 1.95
N GLU A 150 -5.35 -11.81 2.55
CA GLU A 150 -6.79 -11.70 2.80
C GLU A 150 -7.10 -10.54 3.74
N ALA A 151 -6.34 -10.40 4.83
CA ALA A 151 -6.46 -9.28 5.76
C ALA A 151 -6.36 -7.91 5.06
N SER A 152 -5.31 -7.76 4.25
CA SER A 152 -5.04 -6.54 3.49
C SER A 152 -6.15 -6.24 2.47
N ARG A 153 -6.68 -7.27 1.78
CA ARG A 153 -7.80 -7.10 0.84
C ARG A 153 -9.11 -6.77 1.55
N VAL A 154 -9.40 -7.37 2.70
CA VAL A 154 -10.57 -7.01 3.53
C VAL A 154 -10.52 -5.52 3.90
N GLN A 155 -9.39 -5.07 4.43
CA GLN A 155 -9.20 -3.67 4.81
C GLN A 155 -9.27 -2.73 3.61
N GLY A 156 -8.63 -3.08 2.49
CA GLY A 156 -8.64 -2.28 1.28
C GLY A 156 -10.03 -2.16 0.65
N ARG A 157 -10.84 -3.24 0.63
CA ARG A 157 -12.26 -3.18 0.21
C ARG A 157 -13.09 -2.22 1.06
N LEU A 158 -12.92 -2.27 2.38
CA LEU A 158 -13.64 -1.41 3.32
C LEU A 158 -13.22 0.05 3.15
N LEU A 159 -11.91 0.30 3.02
CA LEU A 159 -11.37 1.63 2.80
C LEU A 159 -11.84 2.20 1.46
N LEU A 160 -11.72 1.46 0.36
CA LEU A 160 -12.13 1.92 -0.98
C LEU A 160 -13.64 2.21 -1.03
N ARG A 161 -14.46 1.35 -0.45
CA ARG A 161 -15.92 1.57 -0.34
C ARG A 161 -16.23 2.85 0.45
N THR A 162 -15.50 3.10 1.53
CA THR A 162 -15.67 4.29 2.37
C THR A 162 -15.21 5.54 1.62
N ALA A 163 -14.02 5.50 1.01
CA ALA A 163 -13.44 6.60 0.26
C ALA A 163 -14.35 7.03 -0.90
N ARG A 164 -14.89 6.10 -1.69
CA ARG A 164 -15.84 6.40 -2.78
C ARG A 164 -17.10 7.14 -2.32
N ARG A 165 -17.50 6.98 -1.06
CA ARG A 165 -18.67 7.68 -0.48
C ARG A 165 -18.32 9.05 0.08
N ILE A 166 -17.13 9.19 0.68
CA ILE A 166 -16.70 10.44 1.33
C ILE A 166 -16.11 11.41 0.30
N TRP A 167 -15.31 10.90 -0.64
CA TRP A 167 -14.63 11.65 -1.69
C TRP A 167 -14.89 11.01 -3.06
N PRO A 168 -16.09 11.21 -3.64
CA PRO A 168 -16.42 10.62 -4.93
C PRO A 168 -15.46 11.12 -6.03
N ALA A 169 -14.75 10.20 -6.68
CA ALA A 169 -13.83 10.51 -7.78
C ALA A 169 -13.74 9.32 -8.75
N PRO A 170 -13.73 9.56 -10.08
CA PRO A 170 -13.69 8.49 -11.09
C PRO A 170 -12.53 7.51 -10.90
N VAL A 171 -11.36 8.00 -10.48
CA VAL A 171 -10.17 7.18 -10.24
C VAL A 171 -10.37 6.09 -9.17
N LEU A 172 -11.28 6.31 -8.20
CA LEU A 172 -11.61 5.29 -7.21
C LEU A 172 -12.58 4.22 -7.76
N ASP A 173 -13.41 4.60 -8.74
CA ASP A 173 -14.24 3.66 -9.48
C ASP A 173 -13.38 2.81 -10.41
N GLU A 174 -12.43 3.42 -11.13
CA GLU A 174 -11.43 2.73 -11.96
C GLU A 174 -10.63 1.70 -11.17
N LEU A 175 -10.15 2.05 -9.96
CA LEU A 175 -9.48 1.09 -9.09
C LEU A 175 -10.40 -0.08 -8.68
N ALA A 176 -11.66 0.20 -8.38
CA ALA A 176 -12.61 -0.84 -8.00
C ALA A 176 -12.94 -1.78 -9.17
N GLU A 177 -12.99 -1.26 -10.39
CA GLU A 177 -13.22 -2.03 -11.62
C GLU A 177 -11.98 -2.86 -12.00
N ALA A 178 -10.78 -2.28 -11.88
CA ALA A 178 -9.52 -2.96 -12.19
C ALA A 178 -9.19 -4.10 -11.21
N VAL A 179 -9.68 -4.02 -9.96
CA VAL A 179 -9.40 -5.01 -8.91
C VAL A 179 -10.70 -5.50 -8.26
N PRO A 180 -11.50 -6.33 -8.96
CA PRO A 180 -12.85 -6.73 -8.52
C PRO A 180 -12.86 -7.57 -7.23
N HIS A 181 -11.76 -8.28 -6.95
CA HIS A 181 -11.58 -9.04 -5.70
C HIS A 181 -11.22 -8.16 -4.50
N GLY A 182 -11.02 -6.85 -4.75
CA GLY A 182 -10.72 -5.85 -3.75
C GLY A 182 -9.24 -5.54 -3.65
N ALA A 183 -8.90 -4.27 -3.82
CA ALA A 183 -7.54 -3.76 -3.70
C ALA A 183 -6.93 -4.05 -2.31
N HIS A 184 -5.62 -4.22 -2.27
CA HIS A 184 -4.85 -4.23 -1.05
C HIS A 184 -4.95 -2.90 -0.32
N HIS A 185 -4.93 -2.93 1.02
CA HIS A 185 -5.04 -1.74 1.87
C HIS A 185 -4.10 -0.59 1.48
N PRO A 186 -2.78 -0.78 1.30
CA PRO A 186 -1.89 0.33 0.93
C PRO A 186 -2.23 0.95 -0.43
N VAL A 187 -2.72 0.16 -1.40
CA VAL A 187 -3.14 0.66 -2.72
C VAL A 187 -4.41 1.51 -2.58
N ALA A 188 -5.42 1.02 -1.87
CA ALA A 188 -6.65 1.77 -1.61
C ALA A 188 -6.40 3.05 -0.81
N LEU A 189 -5.46 3.01 0.16
CA LEU A 189 -5.06 4.16 0.97
C LEU A 189 -4.36 5.22 0.13
N GLY A 190 -3.41 4.81 -0.71
CA GLY A 190 -2.73 5.74 -1.62
C GLY A 190 -3.68 6.38 -2.62
N ALA A 191 -4.59 5.60 -3.21
CA ALA A 191 -5.60 6.15 -4.12
C ALA A 191 -6.52 7.18 -3.44
N ALA A 192 -7.00 6.89 -2.22
CA ALA A 192 -7.80 7.83 -1.44
C ALA A 192 -7.00 9.09 -1.05
N ALA A 193 -5.72 8.95 -0.72
CA ALA A 193 -4.82 10.06 -0.46
C ALA A 193 -4.66 10.97 -1.69
N GLY A 194 -4.42 10.38 -2.88
CA GLY A 194 -4.27 11.15 -4.12
C GLY A 194 -5.51 11.97 -4.47
N VAL A 195 -6.72 11.41 -4.29
CA VAL A 195 -8.00 12.10 -4.54
C VAL A 195 -8.21 13.30 -3.61
N THR A 196 -7.66 13.24 -2.41
CA THR A 196 -7.81 14.30 -1.41
C THR A 196 -6.69 15.35 -1.47
N GLY A 197 -5.81 15.26 -2.47
CA GLY A 197 -4.70 16.20 -2.69
C GLY A 197 -3.49 15.95 -1.79
N CYS A 198 -3.43 14.80 -1.10
CA CYS A 198 -2.22 14.40 -0.39
C CYS A 198 -1.09 14.13 -1.38
N THR A 199 0.14 14.42 -0.95
CA THR A 199 1.35 14.04 -1.68
C THR A 199 1.64 12.54 -1.51
N PRO A 200 2.44 11.94 -2.40
CA PRO A 200 2.92 10.57 -2.22
C PRO A 200 3.64 10.33 -0.87
N GLN A 201 4.36 11.35 -0.38
CA GLN A 201 5.00 11.30 0.94
C GLN A 201 4.00 11.26 2.09
N GLU A 202 2.92 12.04 2.01
CA GLU A 202 1.84 12.02 3.01
C GLU A 202 1.08 10.68 2.99
N ALA A 203 0.83 10.12 1.80
CA ALA A 203 0.25 8.78 1.66
C ALA A 203 1.15 7.70 2.26
N ALA A 204 2.45 7.77 2.01
CA ALA A 204 3.44 6.88 2.61
C ALA A 204 3.46 7.00 4.15
N LEU A 205 3.40 8.24 4.66
CA LEU A 205 3.34 8.51 6.10
C LEU A 205 2.08 7.91 6.73
N ALA A 206 0.91 8.04 6.09
CA ALA A 206 -0.33 7.43 6.56
C ALA A 206 -0.23 5.90 6.67
N ALA A 207 0.37 5.26 5.66
CA ALA A 207 0.57 3.82 5.65
C ALA A 207 1.56 3.36 6.73
N ALA A 208 2.70 4.07 6.86
CA ALA A 208 3.70 3.80 7.89
C ALA A 208 3.14 3.98 9.30
N TYR A 209 2.35 5.03 9.52
CA TYR A 209 1.65 5.28 10.78
C TYR A 209 0.66 4.17 11.11
N THR A 210 -0.19 3.78 10.16
CA THR A 210 -1.15 2.68 10.33
C THR A 210 -0.47 1.35 10.65
N ALA A 211 0.71 1.11 10.07
CA ALA A 211 1.48 -0.11 10.32
C ALA A 211 1.93 -0.26 11.78
N VAL A 212 2.08 0.84 12.54
CA VAL A 212 2.50 0.80 13.96
C VAL A 212 1.36 1.05 14.95
N THR A 213 0.35 1.85 14.60
CA THR A 213 -0.72 2.21 15.54
C THR A 213 -1.74 1.11 15.78
N GLY A 214 -2.07 0.30 14.78
CA GLY A 214 -2.92 -0.88 14.95
C GLY A 214 -2.34 -1.87 15.97
N PRO A 215 -1.11 -2.38 15.75
CA PRO A 215 -0.42 -3.23 16.72
C PRO A 215 -0.24 -2.63 18.11
N ALA A 216 0.11 -1.34 18.21
CA ALA A 216 0.26 -0.67 19.50
C ALA A 216 -1.06 -0.63 20.28
N THR A 217 -2.17 -0.32 19.60
CA THR A 217 -3.52 -0.32 20.19
C THR A 217 -3.94 -1.72 20.63
N ALA A 218 -3.63 -2.75 19.83
CA ALA A 218 -3.88 -4.13 20.21
C ALA A 218 -3.08 -4.54 21.45
N ALA A 219 -1.80 -4.17 21.53
CA ALA A 219 -0.94 -4.48 22.67
C ALA A 219 -1.44 -3.86 23.98
N VAL A 220 -1.92 -2.61 23.97
CA VAL A 220 -2.58 -1.98 25.14
C VAL A 220 -3.73 -2.84 25.63
N ARG A 221 -4.60 -3.29 24.72
CA ARG A 221 -5.80 -4.07 25.06
C ARG A 221 -5.50 -5.50 25.50
N LEU A 222 -4.46 -6.12 24.94
CA LEU A 222 -4.12 -7.53 25.17
C LEU A 222 -3.19 -7.75 26.36
N LEU A 223 -2.24 -6.83 26.58
CA LEU A 223 -1.26 -6.93 27.66
C LEU A 223 -1.56 -6.01 28.85
N GLY A 224 -2.54 -5.10 28.72
CA GLY A 224 -2.84 -4.11 29.75
C GLY A 224 -1.72 -3.08 29.94
N LEU A 225 -0.96 -2.77 28.88
CA LEU A 225 0.10 -1.75 28.95
C LEU A 225 -0.49 -0.36 29.20
N ASP A 226 0.30 0.51 29.84
CA ASP A 226 -0.06 1.92 30.04
C ASP A 226 -0.20 2.61 28.66
N PRO A 227 -1.40 3.15 28.33
CA PRO A 227 -1.63 3.85 27.07
C PRO A 227 -0.71 5.06 26.88
N VAL A 228 -0.32 5.75 27.96
CA VAL A 228 0.54 6.94 27.88
C VAL A 228 1.95 6.53 27.47
N GLU A 229 2.51 5.47 28.07
CA GLU A 229 3.83 4.96 27.71
C GLU A 229 3.87 4.39 26.29
N VAL A 230 2.79 3.72 25.85
CA VAL A 230 2.67 3.24 24.47
C VAL A 230 2.59 4.43 23.49
N HIS A 231 1.90 5.51 23.86
CA HIS A 231 1.85 6.71 23.03
C HIS A 231 3.20 7.44 23.00
N ARG A 232 3.94 7.47 24.12
CA ARG A 232 5.32 7.98 24.17
C ARG A 232 6.21 7.17 23.22
N LEU A 233 6.09 5.85 23.20
CA LEU A 233 6.80 5.00 22.26
C LEU A 233 6.46 5.34 20.79
N LEU A 234 5.19 5.60 20.47
CA LEU A 234 4.80 6.04 19.12
C LEU A 234 5.38 7.41 18.77
N ALA A 235 5.42 8.34 19.72
CA ALA A 235 6.07 9.64 19.54
C ALA A 235 7.59 9.49 19.28
N ASP A 236 8.25 8.57 20.00
CA ASP A 236 9.67 8.24 19.79
C ASP A 236 9.93 7.64 18.39
N LEU A 237 8.92 7.06 17.72
CA LEU A 237 9.02 6.53 16.35
C LEU A 237 8.76 7.57 15.26
N ALA A 238 8.33 8.79 15.60
CA ALA A 238 8.01 9.82 14.59
C ALA A 238 9.15 10.08 13.58
N PRO A 239 10.44 10.20 13.98
CA PRO A 239 11.53 10.38 13.02
C PRO A 239 11.70 9.20 12.06
N ASP A 240 11.43 7.97 12.51
CA ASP A 240 11.49 6.77 11.67
C ASP A 240 10.35 6.73 10.66
N LEU A 241 9.14 7.15 11.07
CA LEU A 241 7.98 7.29 10.19
C LEU A 241 8.25 8.30 9.07
N GLU A 242 8.77 9.48 9.43
CA GLU A 242 9.13 10.53 8.47
C GLU A 242 10.22 10.06 7.49
N ARG A 243 11.26 9.38 8.00
CA ARG A 243 12.35 8.83 7.17
C ARG A 243 11.84 7.79 6.18
N ILE A 244 10.95 6.90 6.60
CA ILE A 244 10.34 5.90 5.72
C ILE A 244 9.44 6.56 4.68
N ALA A 245 8.62 7.53 5.08
CA ALA A 245 7.77 8.28 4.16
C ALA A 245 8.58 9.00 3.09
N ALA A 246 9.66 9.68 3.47
CA ALA A 246 10.57 10.33 2.53
C ALA A 246 11.24 9.33 1.58
N THR A 247 11.73 8.21 2.11
CA THR A 247 12.34 7.14 1.30
C THR A 247 11.35 6.59 0.27
N ALA A 248 10.12 6.31 0.70
CA ALA A 248 9.05 5.79 -0.15
C ALA A 248 8.67 6.78 -1.28
N ALA A 249 8.64 8.08 -0.97
CA ALA A 249 8.31 9.12 -1.95
C ALA A 249 9.42 9.37 -2.99
N CYS A 250 10.68 9.08 -2.65
CA CYS A 250 11.82 9.22 -3.57
C CYS A 250 11.95 8.07 -4.56
N LEU A 251 11.24 6.96 -4.37
CA LEU A 251 11.23 5.86 -5.34
C LEU A 251 10.45 6.29 -6.58
N PRO A 252 10.98 6.08 -7.80
CA PRO A 252 10.33 6.53 -9.00
C PRO A 252 8.98 5.80 -9.17
N PRO A 253 7.85 6.51 -9.24
CA PRO A 253 6.64 5.94 -9.84
C PRO A 253 6.87 5.90 -11.35
N ILE A 254 6.86 4.72 -11.98
CA ILE A 254 7.06 4.61 -13.44
C ILE A 254 5.70 4.23 -14.09
N PRO A 255 5.41 4.63 -15.34
CA PRO A 255 5.11 5.98 -15.82
C PRO A 255 3.60 6.14 -16.18
N ALA A 256 3.22 7.33 -16.63
CA ALA A 256 1.94 7.59 -17.31
C ALA A 256 1.70 6.61 -18.49
N PRO A 257 0.43 6.31 -18.85
CA PRO A 257 0.12 5.33 -19.90
C PRO A 257 0.85 5.67 -21.21
N PRO A 258 1.35 4.67 -21.96
CA PRO A 258 2.01 4.92 -23.23
C PRO A 258 1.05 5.67 -24.17
N ALA A 259 1.55 6.72 -24.82
CA ALA A 259 0.86 7.33 -25.95
C ALA A 259 0.59 6.25 -27.00
N ALA A 260 -0.61 6.29 -27.59
CA ALA A 260 -1.14 5.28 -28.51
C ALA A 260 -0.08 4.73 -29.49
N PRO A 261 -0.03 3.41 -29.72
CA PRO A 261 1.02 2.81 -30.52
C PRO A 261 0.98 3.36 -31.95
N VAL A 262 2.08 3.99 -32.36
CA VAL A 262 2.38 4.22 -33.77
C VAL A 262 2.55 2.84 -34.39
N SER A 263 1.77 2.52 -35.42
CA SER A 263 1.79 1.19 -36.05
C SER A 263 3.22 0.79 -36.45
N PRO A 264 3.67 -0.43 -36.12
CA PRO A 264 5.03 -0.86 -36.45
C PRO A 264 5.20 -1.06 -37.96
N ASP A 265 6.33 -0.58 -38.48
CA ASP A 265 6.84 -0.85 -39.83
C ASP A 265 7.13 -2.36 -39.96
N PRO A 266 6.55 -3.08 -40.94
CA PRO A 266 6.64 -4.55 -41.05
C PRO A 266 8.03 -5.12 -41.39
N ALA A 267 9.11 -4.32 -41.33
CA ALA A 267 10.43 -4.72 -41.83
C ALA A 267 11.48 -5.14 -40.77
N ALA A 268 11.19 -5.13 -39.47
CA ALA A 268 12.18 -5.46 -38.43
C ALA A 268 12.04 -6.89 -37.87
N GLY A 269 12.19 -7.89 -38.72
CA GLY A 269 12.31 -9.29 -38.29
C GLY A 269 13.77 -9.68 -38.03
N SER A 270 14.13 -9.95 -36.78
CA SER A 270 15.06 -11.02 -36.31
C SER A 270 15.65 -10.68 -34.94
N LEU A 271 15.40 -11.51 -33.93
CA LEU A 271 16.11 -11.49 -32.64
C LEU A 271 17.51 -12.11 -32.80
N PRO A 272 18.59 -11.50 -32.28
CA PRO A 272 19.90 -12.14 -32.26
C PRO A 272 19.97 -13.24 -31.19
N ALA A 273 20.76 -14.27 -31.49
CA ALA A 273 20.95 -15.45 -30.64
C ALA A 273 21.59 -15.12 -29.27
N ALA A 274 21.20 -15.87 -28.24
CA ALA A 274 21.68 -15.74 -26.87
C ALA A 274 23.20 -16.00 -26.74
N PRO A 275 23.94 -15.24 -25.92
CA PRO A 275 25.35 -15.50 -25.65
C PRO A 275 25.56 -16.71 -24.69
N PRO A 276 26.70 -17.41 -24.77
CA PRO A 276 26.97 -18.58 -23.93
C PRO A 276 27.32 -18.21 -22.47
N SER A 277 26.97 -19.12 -21.56
CA SER A 277 27.16 -18.98 -20.11
C SER A 277 28.64 -18.85 -19.67
N PRO A 278 28.96 -18.01 -18.67
CA PRO A 278 30.32 -17.88 -18.15
C PRO A 278 30.73 -19.05 -17.22
N PRO A 279 32.03 -19.36 -17.09
CA PRO A 279 32.52 -20.47 -16.26
C PRO A 279 32.43 -20.16 -14.75
N HIS A 280 32.14 -21.21 -13.98
CA HIS A 280 32.04 -21.19 -12.51
C HIS A 280 33.34 -20.72 -11.84
N ARG A 281 33.24 -19.69 -11.00
CA ARG A 281 34.32 -19.21 -10.12
C ARG A 281 34.13 -19.84 -8.72
N PRO A 282 35.18 -20.39 -8.08
CA PRO A 282 35.06 -20.95 -6.74
C PRO A 282 34.95 -19.86 -5.67
N LEU A 283 34.17 -20.14 -4.62
CA LEU A 283 33.96 -19.28 -3.46
C LEU A 283 35.24 -19.15 -2.62
N PRO A 284 35.62 -17.95 -2.14
CA PRO A 284 36.70 -17.80 -1.18
C PRO A 284 36.24 -18.13 0.26
N SER A 285 37.14 -18.78 0.98
CA SER A 285 37.02 -19.18 2.39
C SER A 285 37.02 -17.99 3.35
N SER A 286 36.31 -18.16 4.46
CA SER A 286 36.10 -17.22 5.57
C SER A 286 37.38 -16.85 6.35
N GLN A 287 37.57 -15.54 6.60
CA GLN A 287 37.94 -15.00 7.93
C GLN A 287 37.95 -13.45 8.01
N ASP A 288 37.47 -13.01 9.17
CA ASP A 288 37.49 -11.73 9.90
C ASP A 288 36.48 -10.57 9.70
N PRO A 289 35.96 -10.00 10.82
CA PRO A 289 34.88 -9.02 10.83
C PRO A 289 35.42 -7.59 11.00
N ALA A 290 35.12 -6.70 10.06
CA ALA A 290 35.32 -5.27 10.24
C ALA A 290 34.13 -4.50 9.65
N ALA A 291 33.67 -3.51 10.41
CA ALA A 291 32.56 -2.62 10.08
C ALA A 291 32.72 -2.01 8.67
N GLY A 292 31.77 -2.32 7.79
CA GLY A 292 31.68 -1.76 6.44
C GLY A 292 30.28 -1.18 6.24
N SER A 293 30.23 0.13 5.98
CA SER A 293 29.03 0.80 5.48
C SER A 293 28.41 0.03 4.31
N LEU A 294 27.08 -0.07 4.31
CA LEU A 294 26.32 -0.59 3.17
C LEU A 294 26.75 0.16 1.89
N PRO A 295 27.14 -0.54 0.81
CA PRO A 295 27.46 0.13 -0.44
C PRO A 295 26.19 0.79 -0.98
N ALA A 296 26.30 2.04 -1.40
CA ALA A 296 25.27 2.70 -2.19
C ALA A 296 24.95 1.81 -3.40
N ALA A 297 23.68 1.47 -3.58
CA ALA A 297 23.21 0.71 -4.73
C ALA A 297 23.55 1.50 -6.01
N SER A 298 24.59 1.08 -6.71
CA SER A 298 24.85 1.55 -8.07
C SER A 298 23.70 1.05 -8.95
N ALA A 299 22.92 1.98 -9.49
CA ALA A 299 21.85 1.69 -10.43
C ALA A 299 22.43 0.94 -11.64
N SER A 300 22.15 -0.36 -11.73
CA SER A 300 22.34 -1.13 -12.95
C SER A 300 21.35 -0.62 -14.01
N PRO A 301 21.72 -0.61 -15.31
CA PRO A 301 20.81 -0.20 -16.37
C PRO A 301 19.59 -1.14 -16.41
N GLU A 302 18.39 -0.56 -16.47
CA GLU A 302 17.12 -1.30 -16.51
C GLU A 302 17.07 -2.29 -17.69
N PRO A 303 16.61 -3.53 -17.47
CA PRO A 303 16.27 -4.42 -18.56
C PRO A 303 15.05 -3.85 -19.31
N PRO A 304 15.06 -3.81 -20.66
CA PRO A 304 13.92 -3.33 -21.41
C PRO A 304 12.74 -4.32 -21.25
N GLY A 305 11.64 -3.86 -20.66
CA GLY A 305 10.37 -4.61 -20.59
C GLY A 305 9.92 -5.10 -19.20
N GLY A 306 10.49 -4.59 -18.11
CA GLY A 306 10.02 -4.89 -16.75
C GLY A 306 8.82 -4.02 -16.34
N SER A 307 7.93 -4.57 -15.50
CA SER A 307 6.87 -3.80 -14.83
C SER A 307 7.49 -2.59 -14.12
N PRO A 308 6.95 -1.38 -14.30
CA PRO A 308 7.44 -0.17 -13.64
C PRO A 308 7.49 -0.31 -12.10
N TRP A 309 6.68 -1.19 -11.56
CA TRP A 309 6.51 -1.44 -10.14
C TRP A 309 7.56 -2.41 -9.57
N ALA A 310 8.33 -3.10 -10.42
CA ALA A 310 9.35 -4.06 -10.00
C ALA A 310 10.45 -3.41 -9.13
N ALA A 311 10.69 -2.10 -9.30
CA ALA A 311 11.64 -1.33 -8.49
C ALA A 311 11.19 -1.09 -7.04
N LEU A 312 9.91 -1.32 -6.71
CA LEU A 312 9.41 -1.17 -5.34
C LEU A 312 10.02 -2.22 -4.42
N PRO A 313 10.36 -1.87 -3.16
CA PRO A 313 11.03 -2.78 -2.24
C PRO A 313 10.16 -4.00 -1.93
N ALA A 314 10.79 -5.16 -1.78
CA ALA A 314 10.17 -6.42 -1.39
C ALA A 314 10.78 -6.98 -0.10
N HIS A 315 10.93 -6.12 0.92
CA HIS A 315 11.47 -6.54 2.21
C HIS A 315 10.57 -7.60 2.83
N ALA A 316 11.11 -8.80 3.01
CA ALA A 316 10.39 -9.89 3.65
C ALA A 316 10.24 -9.64 5.16
N ALA A 317 9.16 -10.15 5.74
CA ALA A 317 8.95 -10.19 7.17
C ALA A 317 8.57 -11.61 7.64
N PRO A 318 9.47 -12.61 7.51
CA PRO A 318 9.11 -14.02 7.66
C PRO A 318 8.48 -14.36 9.02
N ALA A 319 8.91 -13.68 10.08
CA ALA A 319 8.31 -13.85 11.41
C ALA A 319 6.84 -13.38 11.43
N LEU A 320 6.52 -12.24 10.81
CA LEU A 320 5.15 -11.74 10.71
C LEU A 320 4.29 -12.63 9.81
N ASP A 321 4.86 -13.14 8.71
CA ASP A 321 4.18 -14.08 7.82
C ASP A 321 3.78 -15.36 8.58
N LEU A 322 4.72 -15.97 9.30
CA LEU A 322 4.48 -17.17 10.08
C LEU A 322 3.48 -16.92 11.23
N LEU A 323 3.57 -15.76 11.89
CA LEU A 323 2.63 -15.39 12.95
C LEU A 323 1.20 -15.22 12.41
N ALA A 324 1.04 -14.64 11.22
CA ALA A 324 -0.27 -14.48 10.60
C ALA A 324 -0.91 -15.84 10.25
N GLU A 325 -0.13 -16.78 9.71
CA GLU A 325 -0.61 -18.14 9.44
C GLU A 325 -0.99 -18.90 10.72
N ARG A 326 -0.22 -18.71 11.79
CA ARG A 326 -0.54 -19.30 13.10
C ARG A 326 -1.82 -18.67 13.68
N HIS A 327 -2.02 -17.36 13.52
CA HIS A 327 -3.23 -16.67 13.97
C HIS A 327 -4.48 -17.20 13.30
N LEU A 328 -4.46 -17.44 11.99
CA LEU A 328 -5.61 -18.00 11.27
C LEU A 328 -6.07 -19.35 11.83
N ARG A 329 -5.14 -20.13 12.37
CA ARG A 329 -5.38 -21.47 12.91
C ARG A 329 -5.69 -21.46 14.41
N ALA A 330 -5.65 -20.29 15.06
CA ALA A 330 -5.90 -20.17 16.50
C ALA A 330 -7.40 -20.40 16.81
N GLY A 331 -7.66 -21.20 17.85
CA GLY A 331 -9.03 -21.54 18.28
C GLY A 331 -9.80 -20.37 18.90
N LEU A 332 -9.11 -19.35 19.41
CA LEU A 332 -9.69 -18.12 19.95
C LEU A 332 -8.92 -16.92 19.39
N ARG A 333 -9.64 -15.93 18.87
CA ARG A 333 -9.10 -14.72 18.24
C ARG A 333 -9.88 -13.50 18.72
N LEU A 334 -9.18 -12.53 19.29
CA LEU A 334 -9.76 -11.27 19.80
C LEU A 334 -9.72 -10.16 18.74
N PHE A 335 -8.82 -10.28 17.76
CA PHE A 335 -8.69 -9.41 16.60
C PHE A 335 -8.67 -10.23 15.31
N VAL A 336 -9.03 -9.56 14.22
CA VAL A 336 -8.80 -10.07 12.87
C VAL A 336 -7.31 -9.86 12.55
N SER A 337 -6.65 -10.83 11.92
CA SER A 337 -5.31 -10.59 11.34
C SER A 337 -5.43 -9.72 10.12
#